data_AF-A0A2V8EDG5-F1
#
_entry.id   AF-A0A2V8EDG5-F1
#
_cell.length_a   1.000
_cell.length_b   1.000
_cell.length_c   1.000
_cell.angle_alpha   90.00
_cell.angle_beta   90.00
_cell.angle_gamma   90.00
#
_symmetry.space_group_name_H-M   'P 1'
#
loop_
_entity.id
_entity.type
_entity.pdbx_description
1 polymer ?
#
loop_
_entity_poly.entity_id
_entity_poly.type
_entity_poly.pdbx_seq_one_letter_code
_entity_poly.pdbx_strand_id
1 'polypeptide(L)'
;MTYGPEPLEIATGHRAVPVRCFTGGELLPDEASQRQLNEIAALEGVDEYVAVLPDVHFKRRNPTPTGTVIVSRSQLVPRAVDPGINCGMRMVATGVPAGELSPKGLDLLFGRLIEEIPIEPRERPLLSTSQCERLLAEGLPAVADVLGIPPWDLSRIENGGTITPAVDPDVIRRVVSPKAVKKGNRWLGTLGAGNHFLELQEIVAILDEPVARRLGLQGGDAVFMMHTDSRRLGKRVLRPVLEEAMQA
;
A
#
# COMPACT_ATOMS: atom_id res chain seq x y z
N MET A 1 1.00 -25.88 11.99
CA MET A 1 1.54 -24.53 12.23
C MET A 1 1.26 -24.20 13.68
N THR A 2 2.26 -24.38 14.55
CA THR A 2 2.21 -23.82 15.90
C THR A 2 2.37 -22.32 15.75
N TYR A 3 1.31 -21.57 16.04
CA TYR A 3 1.41 -20.12 16.20
C TYR A 3 2.53 -19.84 17.22
N GLY A 4 3.29 -18.76 16.99
CA GLY A 4 4.41 -18.36 17.82
C GLY A 4 4.03 -18.10 19.28
N PRO A 5 4.95 -17.59 20.12
CA PRO A 5 4.62 -17.23 21.49
C PRO A 5 3.38 -16.32 21.53
N GLU A 6 2.55 -16.50 22.56
CA GLU A 6 1.39 -15.64 22.83
C GLU A 6 1.80 -14.16 22.74
N PRO A 7 0.99 -13.29 22.10
CA PRO A 7 1.35 -11.90 21.94
C PRO A 7 1.49 -11.21 23.30
N LEU A 8 2.47 -10.31 23.41
CA LEU A 8 2.69 -9.53 24.63
C LEU A 8 1.64 -8.42 24.72
N GLU A 9 0.90 -8.35 25.82
CA GLU A 9 -0.04 -7.26 26.06
C GLU A 9 0.65 -6.11 26.78
N ILE A 10 0.57 -4.89 26.23
CA ILE A 10 1.03 -3.67 26.90
C ILE A 10 -0.14 -2.99 27.60
N ALA A 11 0.15 -2.34 28.73
CA ALA A 11 -0.88 -1.76 29.60
C ALA A 11 -1.66 -0.64 28.89
N THR A 12 -2.99 -0.75 28.92
CA THR A 12 -3.92 0.26 28.40
C THR A 12 -4.73 0.89 29.54
N GLY A 13 -5.29 2.08 29.29
CA GLY A 13 -6.12 2.79 30.27
C GLY A 13 -7.49 2.13 30.50
N HIS A 14 -8.19 2.52 31.56
CA HIS A 14 -9.55 2.05 31.82
C HIS A 14 -10.49 2.32 30.63
N ARG A 15 -11.21 1.27 30.17
CA ARG A 15 -12.12 1.25 29.01
C ARG A 15 -11.48 1.18 27.62
N ALA A 16 -10.15 1.03 27.52
CA ALA A 16 -9.50 0.70 26.26
C ALA A 16 -9.51 -0.82 26.02
N VAL A 17 -9.53 -1.24 24.75
CA VAL A 17 -9.19 -2.62 24.38
C VAL A 17 -7.70 -2.88 24.67
N PRO A 18 -7.25 -4.13 24.85
CA PRO A 18 -5.83 -4.42 24.97
C PRO A 18 -5.04 -4.08 23.70
N VAL A 19 -3.74 -3.79 23.84
CA VAL A 19 -2.79 -3.68 22.73
C VAL A 19 -1.90 -4.92 22.75
N ARG A 20 -1.93 -5.69 21.65
CA ARG A 20 -1.23 -6.97 21.49
C ARG A 20 -0.04 -6.84 20.55
N CYS A 21 1.15 -7.02 21.10
CA CYS A 21 2.41 -7.02 20.40
C CYS A 21 2.77 -8.43 19.92
N PHE A 22 2.75 -8.62 18.60
CA PHE A 22 3.23 -9.83 17.93
C PHE A 22 4.75 -9.73 17.67
N THR A 23 5.46 -9.22 18.68
CA THR A 23 6.87 -8.87 18.66
C THR A 23 7.41 -8.87 20.10
N GLY A 24 8.73 -8.81 20.29
CA GLY A 24 9.33 -8.85 21.61
C GLY A 24 10.75 -8.27 21.66
N GLY A 25 11.26 -8.09 22.88
CA GLY A 25 12.60 -7.55 23.11
C GLY A 25 12.77 -6.13 22.57
N GLU A 26 13.82 -5.92 21.77
CA GLU A 26 14.16 -4.61 21.20
C GLU A 26 13.18 -4.11 20.13
N LEU A 27 12.29 -4.98 19.64
CA LEU A 27 11.26 -4.66 18.65
C LEU A 27 9.94 -4.20 19.28
N LEU A 28 9.89 -4.05 20.61
CA LEU A 28 8.72 -3.48 21.28
C LEU A 28 8.56 -2.00 20.91
N PRO A 29 7.31 -1.49 20.80
CA PRO A 29 7.07 -0.09 20.49
C PRO A 29 7.71 0.83 21.54
N ASP A 30 8.35 1.91 21.07
CA ASP A 30 8.87 2.95 21.96
C ASP A 30 7.74 3.70 22.70
N GLU A 31 8.09 4.51 23.70
CA GLU A 31 7.09 5.24 24.49
C GLU A 31 6.17 6.13 23.63
N ALA A 32 6.70 6.70 22.54
CA ALA A 32 5.92 7.54 21.64
C ALA A 32 4.86 6.72 20.89
N SER A 33 5.24 5.54 20.40
CA SER A 33 4.35 4.61 19.73
C SER A 33 3.32 4.05 20.71
N GLN A 34 3.74 3.68 21.93
CA GLN A 34 2.82 3.18 22.97
C GLN A 34 1.74 4.21 23.32
N ARG A 35 2.08 5.50 23.42
CA ARG A 35 1.09 6.55 23.65
C ARG A 35 0.03 6.60 22.55
N GLN A 36 0.45 6.61 21.28
CA GLN A 36 -0.50 6.62 20.15
C GLN A 36 -1.33 5.34 20.07
N LEU A 37 -0.73 4.18 20.35
CA LEU A 37 -1.44 2.90 20.40
C LEU A 37 -2.53 2.90 21.49
N ASN A 38 -2.21 3.44 22.66
CA ASN A 38 -3.17 3.57 23.77
C ASN A 38 -4.31 4.55 23.45
N GLU A 39 -4.03 5.64 22.72
CA GLU A 39 -5.07 6.55 22.23
C GLU A 39 -6.03 5.84 21.26
N ILE A 40 -5.48 5.02 20.36
CA ILE A 40 -6.28 4.24 19.39
C ILE A 40 -7.10 3.17 20.10
N ALA A 41 -6.50 2.46 21.05
CA ALA A 41 -7.17 1.42 21.82
C ALA A 41 -8.34 1.94 22.68
N ALA A 42 -8.33 3.25 23.00
CA ALA A 42 -9.40 3.92 23.72
C ALA A 42 -10.50 4.49 22.82
N LEU A 43 -10.36 4.41 21.49
CA LEU A 43 -11.40 4.88 20.57
C LEU A 43 -12.66 4.01 20.67
N GLU A 44 -13.82 4.66 20.64
CA GLU A 44 -15.09 3.96 20.53
C GLU A 44 -15.10 3.06 19.27
N GLY A 45 -15.77 1.91 19.33
CA GLY A 45 -15.91 1.05 18.16
C GLY A 45 -14.68 0.22 17.78
N VAL A 46 -13.48 0.53 18.30
CA VAL A 46 -12.32 -0.37 18.18
C VAL A 46 -12.64 -1.66 18.94
N ASP A 47 -12.42 -2.76 18.25
CA ASP A 47 -12.94 -4.06 18.64
C ASP A 47 -11.82 -5.00 19.05
N GLU A 48 -12.08 -5.79 20.09
CA GLU A 48 -11.21 -6.82 20.68
C GLU A 48 -9.81 -6.37 21.14
N TYR A 49 -8.95 -5.87 20.25
CA TYR A 49 -7.59 -5.40 20.54
C TYR A 49 -7.00 -4.58 19.38
N VAL A 50 -5.96 -3.82 19.69
CA VAL A 50 -5.04 -3.25 18.67
C VAL A 50 -3.88 -4.21 18.47
N ALA A 51 -3.63 -4.63 17.23
CA ALA A 51 -2.50 -5.49 16.89
C ALA A 51 -1.27 -4.67 16.49
N VAL A 52 -0.12 -5.02 17.05
CA VAL A 52 1.17 -4.38 16.78
C VAL A 52 2.11 -5.40 16.13
N LEU A 53 2.55 -5.09 14.92
CA LEU A 53 3.44 -5.91 14.10
C LEU A 53 4.92 -5.64 14.44
N PRO A 54 5.86 -6.54 14.07
CA PRO A 54 7.28 -6.41 14.40
C PRO A 54 7.99 -5.17 13.84
N ASP A 55 7.43 -4.54 12.81
CA ASP A 55 7.97 -3.34 12.15
C ASP A 55 7.36 -2.04 12.72
N VAL A 56 6.77 -2.10 13.91
CA VAL A 56 6.15 -0.93 14.54
C VAL A 56 7.14 0.20 14.75
N HIS A 57 6.78 1.39 14.30
CA HIS A 57 7.58 2.58 14.55
C HIS A 57 6.76 3.87 14.48
N PHE A 58 7.17 4.83 15.30
CA PHE A 58 6.61 6.16 15.32
C PHE A 58 6.93 6.92 14.03
N LYS A 59 5.93 7.62 13.50
CA LYS A 59 6.10 8.58 12.40
C LYS A 59 5.58 9.94 12.85
N ARG A 60 6.46 10.93 12.95
CA ARG A 60 6.12 12.29 13.43
C ARG A 60 4.92 12.94 12.74
N ARG A 61 4.67 12.60 11.47
CA ARG A 61 3.61 13.19 10.65
C ARG A 61 2.36 12.32 10.57
N ASN A 62 2.37 11.14 11.20
CA ASN A 62 1.26 10.21 11.17
C ASN A 62 0.65 10.10 12.58
N PRO A 63 -0.68 10.07 12.68
CA PRO A 63 -1.35 9.94 13.97
C PRO A 63 -1.36 8.50 14.51
N THR A 64 -1.04 7.50 13.69
CA THR A 64 -0.92 6.09 14.08
C THR A 64 0.47 5.55 13.72
N PRO A 65 1.14 4.79 14.62
CA PRO A 65 2.39 4.11 14.29
C PRO A 65 2.21 3.16 13.10
N THR A 66 3.24 3.07 12.25
CA THR A 66 3.24 2.02 11.21
C THR A 66 3.30 0.64 11.86
N GLY A 67 2.86 -0.42 11.17
CA GLY A 67 2.79 -1.76 11.76
C GLY A 67 1.63 -1.93 12.76
N THR A 68 0.58 -1.11 12.65
CA THR A 68 -0.62 -1.20 13.50
C THR A 68 -1.80 -1.76 12.71
N VAL A 69 -2.50 -2.73 13.28
CA VAL A 69 -3.74 -3.28 12.74
C VAL A 69 -4.87 -3.04 13.73
N ILE A 70 -5.99 -2.51 13.23
CA ILE A 70 -7.20 -2.30 14.01
C ILE A 70 -8.41 -2.86 13.29
N VAL A 71 -9.39 -3.31 14.07
CA VAL A 71 -10.75 -3.58 13.61
C VAL A 71 -11.66 -2.60 14.30
N SER A 72 -12.54 -1.95 13.54
CA SER A 72 -13.57 -1.07 14.09
C SER A 72 -14.94 -1.52 13.58
N ARG A 73 -15.89 -1.70 14.49
CA ARG A 73 -17.24 -2.21 14.19
C ARG A 73 -18.27 -1.12 13.90
N SER A 74 -18.07 0.08 14.43
CA SER A 74 -19.08 1.15 14.37
C SER A 74 -18.63 2.40 13.63
N GLN A 75 -17.34 2.58 13.40
CA GLN A 75 -16.82 3.82 12.80
C GLN A 75 -15.59 3.61 11.92
N LEU A 76 -15.40 4.53 10.97
CA LEU A 76 -14.14 4.65 10.26
C LEU A 76 -13.13 5.33 11.19
N VAL A 77 -11.86 4.91 11.08
CA VAL A 77 -10.77 5.50 11.85
C VAL A 77 -9.75 6.07 10.85
N PRO A 78 -10.00 7.25 10.24
CA PRO A 78 -9.11 7.81 9.22
C PRO A 78 -7.66 7.93 9.69
N ARG A 79 -7.45 8.22 10.99
CA ARG A 79 -6.11 8.31 11.59
C ARG A 79 -5.30 7.01 11.52
N ALA A 80 -5.94 5.86 11.33
CA ALA A 80 -5.26 4.58 11.14
C ALA A 80 -4.78 4.35 9.69
N VAL A 81 -5.10 5.25 8.76
CA VAL A 81 -4.74 5.14 7.34
C VAL A 81 -3.62 6.12 7.00
N ASP A 82 -2.58 5.63 6.32
CA ASP A 82 -1.49 6.50 5.83
C ASP A 82 -1.98 7.39 4.67
N PRO A 83 -1.54 8.67 4.59
CA PRO A 83 -1.86 9.55 3.46
C PRO A 83 -1.46 9.00 2.09
N GLY A 84 -0.45 8.13 2.01
CA GLY A 84 -0.21 7.26 0.86
C GLY A 84 -1.25 6.15 0.81
N ILE A 85 -2.52 6.50 0.55
CA ILE A 85 -3.61 5.53 0.47
C ILE A 85 -3.23 4.44 -0.53
N ASN A 86 -3.39 3.18 -0.13
CA ASN A 86 -3.05 2.01 -0.94
C ASN A 86 -1.58 2.03 -1.42
N CYS A 87 -0.66 2.56 -0.59
CA CYS A 87 0.76 2.29 -0.76
C CYS A 87 0.97 0.79 -0.60
N GLY A 88 1.58 0.17 -1.60
CA GLY A 88 1.59 -1.27 -1.71
C GLY A 88 2.67 -1.79 -2.61
N MET A 89 2.83 -3.10 -2.55
CA MET A 89 3.85 -3.85 -3.26
C MET A 89 3.24 -4.66 -4.39
N ARG A 90 4.00 -4.79 -5.46
CA ARG A 90 3.70 -5.73 -6.53
C ARG A 90 4.97 -6.46 -6.94
N MET A 91 4.87 -7.79 -7.05
CA MET A 91 5.93 -8.63 -7.60
C MET A 91 5.55 -9.09 -9.01
N VAL A 92 6.51 -9.09 -9.92
CA VAL A 92 6.35 -9.63 -11.28
C VAL A 92 7.43 -10.70 -11.48
N ALA A 93 6.98 -11.95 -11.57
CA ALA A 93 7.86 -13.07 -11.93
C ALA A 93 8.23 -12.98 -13.41
N THR A 94 9.52 -13.04 -13.72
CA THR A 94 10.00 -12.94 -15.11
C THR A 94 10.18 -14.30 -15.77
N GLY A 95 10.45 -15.35 -14.98
CA GLY A 95 10.87 -16.67 -15.48
C GLY A 95 12.25 -16.66 -16.16
N VAL A 96 13.02 -15.59 -15.99
CA VAL A 96 14.38 -15.44 -16.52
C VAL A 96 15.37 -15.76 -15.40
N PRO A 97 16.31 -16.71 -15.61
CA PRO A 97 17.37 -16.94 -14.64
C PRO A 97 18.23 -15.69 -14.47
N ALA A 98 18.49 -15.27 -13.24
CA ALA A 98 19.28 -14.08 -12.92
C ALA A 98 20.69 -14.15 -13.54
N GLY A 99 21.28 -15.36 -13.60
CA GLY A 99 22.58 -15.59 -14.23
C GLY A 99 22.63 -15.34 -15.75
N GLU A 100 21.49 -15.25 -16.44
CA GLU A 100 21.42 -14.91 -17.87
C GLU A 100 21.43 -13.40 -18.12
N LEU A 101 21.26 -12.58 -17.08
CA LEU A 101 21.20 -11.13 -17.18
C LEU A 101 22.62 -10.54 -17.23
N SER A 102 23.11 -10.30 -18.45
CA SER A 102 24.40 -9.62 -18.62
C SER A 102 24.36 -8.17 -18.13
N PRO A 103 25.50 -7.60 -17.65
CA PRO A 103 25.57 -6.19 -17.23
C PRO A 103 25.06 -5.21 -18.30
N LYS A 104 25.43 -5.42 -19.56
CA LYS A 104 24.95 -4.61 -20.69
C LYS A 104 23.43 -4.72 -20.88
N GLY A 105 22.87 -5.92 -20.67
CA GLY A 105 21.42 -6.15 -20.73
C GLY A 105 20.70 -5.42 -19.62
N LEU A 106 21.25 -5.43 -18.40
CA LEU A 106 20.74 -4.69 -17.26
C LEU A 106 20.77 -3.18 -17.50
N ASP A 107 21.87 -2.64 -18.02
CA ASP A 107 21.99 -1.20 -18.35
C ASP A 107 20.93 -0.77 -19.37
N LEU A 108 20.73 -1.57 -20.42
CA LEU A 108 19.69 -1.33 -21.42
C LEU A 108 18.29 -1.40 -20.81
N LEU A 109 18.01 -2.43 -20.02
CA LEU A 109 16.72 -2.63 -19.37
C LEU A 109 16.37 -1.47 -18.43
N PHE A 110 17.26 -1.12 -17.51
CA PHE A 110 17.04 -0.02 -16.58
C PHE A 110 17.01 1.34 -17.27
N GLY A 111 17.82 1.54 -18.32
CA GLY A 111 17.74 2.73 -19.16
C GLY A 111 16.33 2.93 -19.74
N ARG A 112 15.73 1.86 -20.27
CA ARG A 112 14.34 1.89 -20.78
C ARG A 112 13.31 2.07 -19.67
N LEU A 113 13.48 1.41 -18.52
CA LEU A 113 12.56 1.55 -17.39
C LEU A 113 12.52 2.97 -16.84
N ILE A 114 13.67 3.67 -16.78
CA ILE A 114 13.74 5.06 -16.34
C ILE A 114 12.99 5.99 -17.29
N GLU A 115 13.05 5.73 -18.60
CA GLU A 115 12.30 6.49 -19.61
C GLU A 115 10.78 6.24 -19.50
N GLU A 116 10.37 4.99 -19.30
CA GLU A 116 8.96 4.58 -19.29
C GLU A 116 8.26 4.89 -17.95
N ILE A 117 8.99 4.85 -16.83
CA ILE A 117 8.46 4.97 -15.46
C ILE A 117 9.12 6.17 -14.76
N PRO A 118 8.65 7.40 -15.06
CA PRO A 118 9.24 8.60 -14.49
C PRO A 118 8.90 8.72 -12.99
N ILE A 119 9.78 9.41 -12.26
CA ILE A 119 9.55 9.81 -10.86
C ILE A 119 8.83 11.17 -10.75
N GLU A 120 8.86 11.95 -11.84
CA GLU A 120 8.25 13.27 -11.99
C GLU A 120 6.90 13.21 -12.74
N PRO A 121 6.05 14.24 -12.66
CA PRO A 121 4.74 14.21 -13.30
C PRO A 121 4.88 14.21 -14.81
N ARG A 122 4.15 13.31 -15.47
CA ARG A 122 4.09 13.22 -16.92
C ARG A 122 3.61 14.53 -17.53
N GLU A 123 4.20 14.91 -18.66
CA GLU A 123 3.69 16.01 -19.49
C GLU A 123 2.35 15.63 -20.10
N ARG A 124 2.26 14.39 -20.62
CA ARG A 124 1.05 13.80 -21.18
C ARG A 124 0.51 12.71 -20.22
N PRO A 125 -0.67 12.89 -19.64
CA PRO A 125 -1.29 11.85 -18.81
C PRO A 125 -1.53 10.55 -19.59
N LEU A 126 -1.49 9.41 -18.89
CA LEU A 126 -1.78 8.10 -19.48
C LEU A 126 -3.27 7.92 -19.79
N LEU A 127 -4.13 8.56 -19.01
CA LEU A 127 -5.58 8.51 -19.14
C LEU A 127 -6.14 9.90 -19.45
N SER A 128 -7.28 9.97 -20.12
CA SER A 128 -8.10 11.19 -20.15
C SER A 128 -8.64 11.51 -18.75
N THR A 129 -9.14 12.74 -18.54
CA THR A 129 -9.79 13.08 -17.26
C THR A 129 -10.99 12.18 -16.98
N SER A 130 -11.83 11.89 -17.98
CA SER A 130 -13.00 11.01 -17.81
C SER A 130 -12.63 9.56 -17.52
N GLN A 131 -11.56 9.05 -18.14
CA GLN A 131 -11.02 7.72 -17.81
C GLN A 131 -10.47 7.67 -16.38
N CYS A 132 -9.81 8.75 -15.93
CA CYS A 132 -9.34 8.86 -14.54
C CYS A 132 -10.51 8.93 -13.54
N GLU A 133 -11.61 9.61 -13.88
CA GLU A 133 -12.85 9.57 -13.08
C GLU A 133 -13.44 8.16 -13.00
N ARG A 134 -13.48 7.43 -14.12
CA ARG A 134 -13.90 6.03 -14.14
C ARG A 134 -12.99 5.13 -13.29
N LEU A 135 -11.67 5.30 -13.38
CA LEU A 135 -10.72 4.58 -12.51
C LEU A 135 -11.03 4.79 -11.02
N LEU A 136 -11.38 6.02 -10.61
CA LEU A 136 -11.72 6.32 -9.22
C LEU A 136 -13.08 5.75 -8.78
N ALA A 137 -14.04 5.65 -9.69
CA ALA A 137 -15.40 5.18 -9.41
C ALA A 137 -15.54 3.65 -9.51
N GLU A 138 -14.92 3.05 -10.51
CA GLU A 138 -15.12 1.66 -10.94
C GLU A 138 -13.88 0.78 -10.70
N GLY A 139 -12.74 1.35 -10.30
CA GLY A 139 -11.48 0.64 -10.10
C GLY A 139 -10.68 0.40 -11.38
N LEU A 140 -9.58 -0.36 -11.25
CA LEU A 140 -8.66 -0.66 -12.35
C LEU A 140 -9.33 -1.30 -13.59
N PRO A 141 -10.32 -2.22 -13.47
CA PRO A 141 -10.92 -2.88 -14.62
C PRO A 141 -11.53 -1.91 -15.64
N ALA A 142 -12.01 -0.74 -15.21
CA ALA A 142 -12.64 0.25 -16.08
C ALA A 142 -11.69 0.89 -17.11
N VAL A 143 -10.38 0.79 -16.87
CA VAL A 143 -9.33 1.39 -17.71
C VAL A 143 -8.21 0.41 -18.06
N ALA A 144 -8.34 -0.87 -17.70
CA ALA A 144 -7.31 -1.89 -17.89
C ALA A 144 -6.87 -1.98 -19.36
N ASP A 145 -7.82 -2.01 -20.30
CA ASP A 145 -7.53 -2.08 -21.74
C ASP A 145 -6.73 -0.86 -22.24
N VAL A 146 -7.05 0.32 -21.72
CA VAL A 146 -6.38 1.58 -22.07
C VAL A 146 -4.94 1.58 -21.54
N LEU A 147 -4.71 0.96 -20.38
CA LEU A 147 -3.40 0.80 -19.76
C LEU A 147 -2.64 -0.43 -20.29
N GLY A 148 -3.22 -1.22 -21.21
CA GLY A 148 -2.62 -2.44 -21.74
C GLY A 148 -2.49 -3.57 -20.72
N ILE A 149 -3.31 -3.56 -19.66
CA ILE A 149 -3.29 -4.58 -18.61
C ILE A 149 -4.18 -5.75 -19.07
N PRO A 150 -3.63 -6.96 -19.23
CA PRO A 150 -4.42 -8.08 -19.72
C PRO A 150 -5.40 -8.59 -18.64
N PRO A 151 -6.57 -9.16 -19.02
CA PRO A 151 -7.60 -9.55 -18.06
C PRO A 151 -7.14 -10.56 -16.99
N TRP A 152 -6.22 -11.47 -17.34
CA TRP A 152 -5.68 -12.44 -16.40
C TRP A 152 -4.90 -11.77 -15.27
N ASP A 153 -4.34 -10.58 -15.50
CA ASP A 153 -3.53 -9.88 -14.52
C ASP A 153 -4.36 -9.28 -13.39
N LEU A 154 -5.61 -8.90 -13.69
CA LEU A 154 -6.56 -8.43 -12.68
C LEU A 154 -6.80 -9.49 -11.60
N SER A 155 -6.83 -10.78 -11.97
CA SER A 155 -7.00 -11.89 -11.00
C SER A 155 -5.81 -12.06 -10.04
N ARG A 156 -4.69 -11.37 -10.30
CA ARG A 156 -3.47 -11.39 -9.48
C ARG A 156 -3.27 -10.09 -8.70
N ILE A 157 -4.23 -9.18 -8.76
CA ILE A 157 -4.25 -7.94 -7.97
C ILE A 157 -5.31 -8.12 -6.89
N GLU A 158 -5.01 -7.66 -5.68
CA GLU A 158 -5.96 -7.66 -4.56
C GLU A 158 -7.31 -7.07 -5.02
N ASN A 159 -8.39 -7.80 -4.77
CA ASN A 159 -9.76 -7.46 -5.16
C ASN A 159 -9.92 -7.05 -6.65
N GLY A 160 -9.09 -7.57 -7.55
CA GLY A 160 -9.15 -7.20 -8.96
C GLY A 160 -8.75 -5.76 -9.26
N GLY A 161 -8.03 -5.10 -8.35
CA GLY A 161 -7.70 -3.67 -8.44
C GLY A 161 -8.87 -2.75 -8.10
N THR A 162 -9.82 -3.22 -7.28
CA THR A 162 -11.04 -2.50 -6.91
C THR A 162 -11.35 -2.71 -5.42
N ILE A 163 -11.37 -1.65 -4.61
CA ILE A 163 -11.59 -1.78 -3.15
C ILE A 163 -13.06 -1.85 -2.75
N THR A 164 -13.94 -1.22 -3.53
CA THR A 164 -15.39 -1.20 -3.31
C THR A 164 -16.10 -1.46 -4.63
N PRO A 165 -17.34 -1.99 -4.63
CA PRO A 165 -18.17 -1.98 -5.83
C PRO A 165 -18.22 -0.60 -6.47
N ALA A 166 -18.61 -0.54 -7.76
CA ALA A 166 -18.70 0.71 -8.49
C ALA A 166 -19.44 1.79 -7.68
N VAL A 167 -18.72 2.87 -7.39
CA VAL A 167 -19.22 4.01 -6.62
C VAL A 167 -19.84 5.00 -7.60
N ASP A 168 -20.96 5.61 -7.21
CA ASP A 168 -21.55 6.70 -7.97
C ASP A 168 -20.48 7.79 -8.23
N PRO A 169 -20.20 8.15 -9.51
CA PRO A 169 -19.26 9.21 -9.84
C PRO A 169 -19.53 10.53 -9.12
N ASP A 170 -20.77 10.85 -8.77
CA ASP A 170 -21.10 12.06 -8.03
C ASP A 170 -20.63 12.02 -6.57
N VAL A 171 -20.55 10.83 -5.96
CA VAL A 171 -19.90 10.65 -4.64
C VAL A 171 -18.41 10.91 -4.76
N ILE A 172 -17.76 10.39 -5.81
CA ILE A 172 -16.34 10.65 -6.07
C ILE A 172 -16.09 12.15 -6.25
N ARG A 173 -16.92 12.87 -7.01
CA ARG A 173 -16.75 14.31 -7.26
C ARG A 173 -16.87 15.17 -6.01
N ARG A 174 -17.65 14.73 -5.00
CA ARG A 174 -17.77 15.43 -3.71
C ARG A 174 -16.47 15.38 -2.91
N VAL A 175 -15.69 14.31 -3.05
CA VAL A 175 -14.44 14.10 -2.30
C VAL A 175 -13.21 14.48 -3.14
N VAL A 176 -13.26 14.25 -4.45
CA VAL A 176 -12.17 14.45 -5.41
C VAL A 176 -12.63 15.41 -6.50
N SER A 177 -12.32 16.71 -6.33
CA SER A 177 -12.69 17.71 -7.33
C SER A 177 -12.10 17.41 -8.72
N PRO A 178 -12.75 17.85 -9.83
CA PRO A 178 -12.21 17.70 -11.18
C PRO A 178 -10.80 18.30 -11.36
N LYS A 179 -10.50 19.39 -10.63
CA LYS A 179 -9.17 20.01 -10.59
C LYS A 179 -8.14 19.09 -9.92
N ALA A 180 -8.53 18.37 -8.87
CA ALA A 180 -7.69 17.38 -8.21
C ALA A 180 -7.43 16.18 -9.10
N VAL A 181 -8.47 15.65 -9.78
CA VAL A 181 -8.34 14.59 -10.80
C VAL A 181 -7.35 15.00 -11.89
N LYS A 182 -7.57 16.16 -12.53
CA LYS A 182 -6.67 16.67 -13.59
C LYS A 182 -5.22 16.79 -13.14
N LYS A 183 -4.97 17.28 -11.91
CA LYS A 183 -3.61 17.38 -11.37
C LYS A 183 -3.03 16.03 -10.98
N GLY A 184 -3.84 15.13 -10.42
CA GLY A 184 -3.43 13.79 -9.98
C GLY A 184 -3.11 12.88 -11.15
N ASN A 185 -3.87 12.99 -12.25
CA ASN A 185 -3.72 12.16 -13.45
C ASN A 185 -2.33 12.27 -14.10
N ARG A 186 -1.64 13.40 -13.94
CA ARG A 186 -0.23 13.56 -14.37
C ARG A 186 0.76 12.67 -13.59
N TRP A 187 0.37 12.21 -12.42
CA TRP A 187 1.18 11.32 -11.56
C TRP A 187 0.83 9.84 -11.75
N LEU A 188 -0.19 9.51 -12.53
CA LEU A 188 -0.53 8.11 -12.80
C LEU A 188 0.61 7.43 -13.59
N GLY A 189 0.97 6.22 -13.17
CA GLY A 189 2.09 5.47 -13.75
C GLY A 189 3.45 6.13 -13.52
N THR A 190 3.62 6.81 -12.39
CA THR A 190 4.92 7.33 -11.91
C THR A 190 5.33 6.57 -10.66
N LEU A 191 6.63 6.38 -10.43
CA LEU A 191 7.12 5.62 -9.29
C LEU A 191 7.01 6.42 -7.98
N GLY A 192 7.52 7.65 -8.02
CA GLY A 192 7.57 8.55 -6.89
C GLY A 192 8.91 8.62 -6.17
N ALA A 193 8.86 9.02 -4.90
CA ALA A 193 10.03 9.32 -4.09
C ALA A 193 9.83 8.76 -2.68
N GLY A 194 10.86 8.85 -1.83
CA GLY A 194 10.83 8.24 -0.49
C GLY A 194 11.25 6.79 -0.57
N ASN A 195 10.45 5.88 -0.02
CA ASN A 195 10.71 4.44 -0.02
C ASN A 195 10.12 3.72 -1.26
N HIS A 196 9.66 4.45 -2.28
CA HIS A 196 9.14 3.86 -3.52
C HIS A 196 10.29 3.45 -4.43
N PHE A 197 10.21 2.25 -4.99
CA PHE A 197 11.27 1.65 -5.79
C PHE A 197 10.71 0.70 -6.84
N LEU A 198 11.52 0.45 -7.88
CA LEU A 198 11.38 -0.67 -8.78
C LEU A 198 12.73 -1.36 -8.80
N GLU A 199 12.76 -2.58 -8.28
CA GLU A 199 13.98 -3.37 -8.11
C GLU A 199 13.89 -4.65 -8.92
N LEU A 200 15.03 -5.09 -9.45
CA LEU A 200 15.20 -6.43 -9.99
C LEU A 200 15.99 -7.25 -8.97
N GLN A 201 15.41 -8.33 -8.52
CA GLN A 201 15.90 -9.16 -7.41
C GLN A 201 16.09 -10.60 -7.87
N GLU A 202 17.00 -11.34 -7.24
CA GLU A 202 17.20 -12.78 -7.47
C GLU A 202 16.56 -13.59 -6.34
N ILE A 203 15.88 -14.68 -6.69
CA ILE A 203 15.36 -15.64 -5.72
C ILE A 203 16.50 -16.55 -5.23
N VAL A 204 17.18 -16.15 -4.16
CA VAL A 204 18.33 -16.91 -3.63
C VAL A 204 17.94 -18.11 -2.75
N ALA A 205 16.69 -18.17 -2.28
CA ALA A 205 16.21 -19.24 -1.41
C ALA A 205 14.70 -19.45 -1.54
N ILE A 206 14.29 -20.73 -1.56
CA ILE A 206 12.88 -21.14 -1.44
C ILE A 206 12.66 -21.75 -0.06
N LEU A 207 11.78 -21.15 0.74
CA LEU A 207 11.46 -21.62 2.09
C LEU A 207 10.27 -22.58 2.13
N ASP A 208 9.35 -22.46 1.18
CA ASP A 208 8.17 -23.30 1.01
C ASP A 208 8.01 -23.65 -0.48
N GLU A 209 8.49 -24.85 -0.85
CA GLU A 209 8.48 -25.36 -2.22
C GLU A 209 7.06 -25.52 -2.80
N PRO A 210 6.08 -26.12 -2.11
CA PRO A 210 4.69 -26.17 -2.59
C PRO A 210 4.09 -24.79 -2.89
N VAL A 211 4.32 -23.80 -2.04
CA VAL A 211 3.82 -22.44 -2.25
C VAL A 211 4.55 -21.76 -3.41
N ALA A 212 5.88 -21.85 -3.47
CA ALA A 212 6.68 -21.30 -4.56
C ALA A 212 6.24 -21.85 -5.93
N ARG A 213 6.04 -23.17 -6.03
CA ARG A 213 5.55 -23.82 -7.26
C ARG A 213 4.18 -23.30 -7.67
N ARG A 214 3.26 -23.10 -6.73
CA ARG A 214 1.93 -22.53 -7.01
C ARG A 214 2.00 -21.07 -7.50
N LEU A 215 2.98 -20.31 -7.01
CA LEU A 215 3.23 -18.93 -7.42
C LEU A 215 4.05 -18.84 -8.73
N GLY A 216 4.56 -19.96 -9.23
CA GLY A 216 5.42 -20.01 -10.41
C GLY A 216 6.81 -19.44 -10.16
N LEU A 217 7.32 -19.59 -8.94
CA LEU A 217 8.63 -19.09 -8.51
C LEU A 217 9.64 -20.23 -8.46
N GLN A 218 10.88 -19.95 -8.90
CA GLN A 218 11.98 -20.89 -8.87
C GLN A 218 13.24 -20.21 -8.31
N GLY A 219 14.09 -20.98 -7.62
CA GLY A 219 15.38 -20.47 -7.16
C GLY A 219 16.28 -20.10 -8.34
N GLY A 220 16.98 -18.98 -8.22
CA GLY A 220 17.84 -18.40 -9.25
C GLY A 220 17.11 -17.52 -10.28
N ASP A 221 15.78 -17.47 -10.27
CA ASP A 221 15.04 -16.58 -11.17
C ASP A 221 15.13 -15.11 -10.72
N ALA A 222 15.12 -14.22 -11.71
CA ALA A 222 14.96 -12.80 -11.51
C ALA A 222 13.48 -12.42 -11.37
N VAL A 223 13.16 -11.52 -10.45
CA VAL A 223 11.82 -10.96 -10.24
C VAL A 223 11.88 -9.45 -10.11
N PHE A 224 10.86 -8.77 -10.62
CA PHE A 224 10.69 -7.35 -10.29
C PHE A 224 9.87 -7.20 -9.02
N MET A 225 10.33 -6.33 -8.13
CA MET A 225 9.56 -5.85 -6.99
C MET A 225 9.33 -4.36 -7.12
N MET A 226 8.07 -3.94 -7.07
CA MET A 226 7.64 -2.56 -7.21
C MET A 226 6.91 -2.10 -5.96
N HIS A 227 7.28 -0.92 -5.47
CA HIS A 227 6.66 -0.24 -4.36
C HIS A 227 6.19 1.16 -4.79
N THR A 228 4.89 1.41 -4.74
CA THR A 228 4.33 2.74 -5.01
C THR A 228 2.93 2.87 -4.41
N ASP A 229 2.28 4.01 -4.62
CA ASP A 229 1.02 4.37 -3.97
C ASP A 229 0.06 5.16 -4.89
N SER A 230 -1.03 5.66 -4.30
CA SER A 230 -1.98 6.60 -4.92
C SER A 230 -1.40 8.00 -5.23
N ARG A 231 -0.08 8.16 -5.10
CA ARG A 231 0.68 9.36 -5.39
C ARG A 231 0.12 10.58 -4.65
N ARG A 232 0.21 11.76 -5.27
CA ARG A 232 -0.28 13.01 -4.69
C ARG A 232 -1.80 13.05 -4.50
N LEU A 233 -2.55 12.14 -5.13
CA LEU A 233 -4.01 12.16 -5.07
C LEU A 233 -4.50 11.67 -3.72
N GLY A 234 -4.03 10.50 -3.25
CA GLY A 234 -4.45 9.96 -1.95
C GLY A 234 -4.17 10.92 -0.80
N LYS A 235 -2.96 11.48 -0.74
CA LYS A 235 -2.59 12.47 0.28
C LYS A 235 -3.47 13.72 0.24
N ARG A 236 -3.85 14.18 -0.95
CA ARG A 236 -4.72 15.35 -1.09
C ARG A 236 -6.14 15.08 -0.60
N VAL A 237 -6.61 13.84 -0.77
CA VAL A 237 -7.94 13.40 -0.35
C VAL A 237 -7.99 13.14 1.16
N LEU A 238 -7.01 12.42 1.71
CA LEU A 238 -7.05 12.02 3.12
C LEU A 238 -6.76 13.17 4.08
N ARG A 239 -5.90 14.11 3.70
CA ARG A 239 -5.42 15.14 4.62
C ARG A 239 -6.54 16.02 5.22
N PRO A 240 -7.50 16.56 4.44
CA PRO A 240 -8.63 17.31 5.01
C PRO A 240 -9.46 16.45 5.98
N VAL A 241 -9.68 15.18 5.64
CA VAL A 241 -10.44 14.23 6.48
C VAL A 241 -9.71 13.97 7.81
N LEU A 242 -8.39 13.83 7.78
CA LEU A 242 -7.57 13.71 8.99
C LEU A 242 -7.62 14.98 9.84
N GLU A 243 -7.50 16.15 9.21
CA GLU A 243 -7.55 17.45 9.91
C GLU A 243 -8.90 17.66 10.60
N GLU A 244 -10.01 17.27 9.96
CA GLU A 244 -11.36 17.29 10.55
C GLU A 244 -11.49 16.27 11.70
N ALA A 245 -11.06 15.03 11.50
CA ALA A 245 -11.14 13.96 12.50
C ALA A 245 -10.19 14.14 13.71
N MET A 246 -9.26 15.09 13.65
CA MET A 246 -8.40 15.50 14.76
C MET A 246 -8.94 16.73 15.51
N GLN A 247 -9.92 17.43 14.96
CA GLN A 247 -10.57 18.58 15.59
C GLN A 247 -11.89 18.19 16.29
N ALA A 248 -12.50 17.09 15.89
CA ALA A 248 -13.65 16.45 16.54
C ALA A 248 -13.21 15.64 17.77
#